data_AF-A0A6J4PEX5-F1
#
_entry.id   AF-A0A6J4PEX5-F1
#
_cell.length_a   1.000
_cell.length_b   1.000
_cell.length_c   1.000
_cell.angle_alpha   90.00
_cell.angle_beta   90.00
_cell.angle_gamma   90.00
#
_symmetry.space_group_name_H-M   'P 1'
#
loop_
_entity.id
_entity.type
_entity.pdbx_description
1 polymer ?
#
loop_
_entity_poly.entity_id
_entity_poly.type
_entity_poly.pdbx_seq_one_letter_code
_entity_poly.pdbx_strand_id
1 'polypeptide(L)'
;MPETAQQSERRAPDVTGVLAAAVTALGGQERTGQIEMARAVSQALSDEQHLLVQAGTGTGKSLAYLVPSLLHHDRVVVATATLALQHQLVERDIPRLVEAIGDQVDASYAVLKGRGNYACLHRIREGVPDDQGALVEAPIGSMAEKVLELRAWAEKESENGGSGERDNAPRHTDREWRQVSVNHRECLGA
;
A
#
# COMPACT_ATOMS: atom_id res chain seq x y z
N MET A 1 -20.70 19.04 48.42
CA MET A 1 -21.23 18.16 47.35
C MET A 1 -20.15 18.07 46.29
N PRO A 2 -19.51 16.92 46.08
CA PRO A 2 -18.58 16.77 44.99
C PRO A 2 -19.33 16.37 43.71
N GLU A 3 -19.00 17.07 42.64
CA GLU A 3 -19.49 16.89 41.29
C GLU A 3 -18.67 15.77 40.64
N THR A 4 -19.31 14.62 40.41
CA THR A 4 -18.66 13.44 39.83
C THR A 4 -18.43 13.69 38.35
N ALA A 5 -17.18 14.00 37.98
CA ALA A 5 -16.72 13.99 36.61
C ALA A 5 -16.78 12.56 36.05
N GLN A 6 -17.84 12.26 35.30
CA GLN A 6 -17.89 11.09 34.42
C GLN A 6 -16.99 11.35 33.21
N GLN A 7 -15.69 11.10 33.36
CA GLN A 7 -14.82 10.88 32.22
C GLN A 7 -15.13 9.49 31.68
N SER A 8 -15.83 9.45 30.54
CA SER A 8 -16.00 8.23 29.75
C SER A 8 -14.61 7.77 29.28
N GLU A 9 -14.02 6.81 29.99
CA GLU A 9 -12.86 6.05 29.52
C GLU A 9 -13.30 5.34 28.23
N ARG A 10 -12.93 5.91 27.07
CA ARG A 10 -12.92 5.15 25.82
C ARG A 10 -11.87 4.06 25.99
N ARG A 11 -12.31 2.87 26.40
CA ARG A 11 -11.48 1.67 26.46
C ARG A 11 -10.80 1.50 25.11
N ALA A 12 -9.46 1.38 25.11
CA ALA A 12 -8.72 1.11 23.88
C ALA A 12 -9.35 -0.11 23.18
N PRO A 13 -9.51 -0.07 21.85
CA PRO A 13 -10.13 -1.15 21.10
C PRO A 13 -9.39 -2.48 21.37
N ASP A 14 -10.14 -3.51 21.76
CA ASP A 14 -9.61 -4.86 21.98
C ASP A 14 -9.30 -5.53 20.64
N VAL A 15 -8.07 -6.02 20.46
CA VAL A 15 -7.60 -6.72 19.26
C VAL A 15 -8.52 -7.88 18.89
N THR A 16 -9.01 -8.64 19.88
CA THR A 16 -9.91 -9.77 19.58
C THR A 16 -11.24 -9.28 19.03
N GLY A 17 -11.83 -8.25 19.65
CA GLY A 17 -13.08 -7.65 19.19
C GLY A 17 -12.98 -7.03 17.80
N VAL A 18 -11.90 -6.29 17.51
CA VAL A 18 -11.69 -5.69 16.18
C VAL A 18 -11.45 -6.77 15.12
N LEU A 19 -10.70 -7.82 15.45
CA LEU A 19 -10.50 -8.96 14.56
C LEU A 19 -11.84 -9.65 14.24
N ALA A 20 -12.69 -9.87 15.25
CA ALA A 20 -14.01 -10.48 15.08
C ALA A 20 -14.91 -9.66 14.15
N ALA A 21 -14.93 -8.33 14.34
CA ALA A 21 -15.66 -7.40 13.48
C ALA A 21 -15.15 -7.46 12.04
N ALA A 22 -13.83 -7.40 11.84
CA ALA A 22 -13.20 -7.50 10.53
C ALA A 22 -13.52 -8.83 9.84
N VAL A 23 -13.39 -9.96 10.54
CA VAL A 23 -13.70 -11.29 9.98
C VAL A 23 -15.16 -11.38 9.55
N THR A 24 -16.08 -10.87 10.37
CA THR A 24 -17.53 -10.87 10.09
C THR A 24 -17.86 -10.01 8.86
N ALA A 25 -17.35 -8.78 8.82
CA ALA A 25 -17.57 -7.85 7.70
C ALA A 25 -17.05 -8.40 6.37
N LEU A 26 -15.98 -9.19 6.40
CA LEU A 26 -15.37 -9.81 5.21
C LEU A 26 -16.05 -11.12 4.79
N GLY A 27 -17.09 -11.57 5.51
CA GLY A 27 -17.78 -12.85 5.26
C GLY A 27 -16.92 -14.07 5.61
N GLY A 28 -15.93 -13.89 6.48
CA GLY A 28 -15.02 -14.94 6.92
C GLY A 28 -15.55 -15.75 8.10
N GLN A 29 -14.73 -16.69 8.56
CA GLN A 29 -14.92 -17.41 9.82
C GLN A 29 -13.68 -17.26 10.68
N GLU A 30 -13.89 -17.00 11.96
CA GLU A 30 -12.81 -16.93 12.94
C GLU A 30 -12.13 -18.29 13.07
N ARG A 31 -10.82 -18.26 13.30
CA ARG A 31 -10.01 -19.45 13.51
C ARG A 31 -9.15 -19.26 14.73
N THR A 32 -9.02 -20.29 15.56
CA THR A 32 -8.22 -20.22 16.80
C THR A 32 -6.80 -19.72 16.53
N GLY A 33 -6.11 -20.27 15.54
CA GLY A 33 -4.74 -19.84 15.20
C GLY A 33 -4.64 -18.39 14.70
N GLN A 34 -5.71 -17.82 14.13
CA GLN A 34 -5.76 -16.41 13.74
C GLN A 34 -5.82 -15.51 14.98
N ILE A 35 -6.65 -15.88 15.96
CA ILE A 35 -6.81 -15.15 17.23
C ILE A 35 -5.52 -15.26 18.06
N GLU A 36 -4.93 -16.45 18.14
CA GLU A 36 -3.65 -16.69 18.81
C GLU A 36 -2.53 -15.84 18.21
N MET A 37 -2.42 -15.83 16.87
CA MET A 37 -1.45 -14.99 16.17
C MET A 37 -1.69 -13.51 16.43
N ALA A 38 -2.93 -13.03 16.37
CA ALA A 38 -3.23 -11.61 16.58
C ALA A 38 -2.88 -11.13 17.99
N ARG A 39 -3.18 -11.94 19.01
CA ARG A 39 -2.79 -11.66 20.39
C ARG A 39 -1.28 -11.67 20.57
N ALA A 40 -0.61 -12.67 20.01
CA ALA A 40 0.85 -12.76 20.08
C ALA A 40 1.52 -11.55 19.42
N VAL A 41 1.04 -11.12 18.25
CA VAL A 41 1.55 -9.93 17.56
C VAL A 41 1.30 -8.67 18.39
N SER A 42 0.09 -8.48 18.93
CA SER A 42 -0.21 -7.32 19.78
C SER A 42 0.70 -7.24 21.01
N GLN A 43 0.92 -8.38 21.67
CA GLN A 43 1.79 -8.45 22.84
C GLN A 43 3.24 -8.14 22.45
N ALA A 44 3.74 -8.74 21.37
CA ALA A 44 5.10 -8.51 20.89
C ALA A 44 5.36 -7.06 20.49
N LEU A 45 4.38 -6.39 19.87
CA LEU A 45 4.45 -4.96 19.56
C LEU A 45 4.47 -4.11 20.84
N SER A 46 3.66 -4.46 21.84
CA SER A 46 3.56 -3.71 23.10
C SER A 46 4.80 -3.89 23.99
N ASP A 47 5.38 -5.09 23.99
CA ASP A 47 6.55 -5.45 24.79
C ASP A 47 7.87 -5.17 24.05
N GLU A 48 7.82 -4.69 22.80
CA GLU A 48 8.98 -4.47 21.93
C GLU A 48 9.84 -5.74 21.72
N GLN A 49 9.20 -6.90 21.60
CA GLN A 49 9.87 -8.19 21.47
C GLN A 49 9.78 -8.77 20.05
N HIS A 50 10.76 -9.59 19.68
CA HIS A 50 10.70 -10.36 18.45
C HIS A 50 9.79 -11.57 18.59
N LEU A 51 8.87 -11.73 17.63
CA LEU A 51 7.96 -12.87 17.53
C LEU A 51 8.18 -13.60 16.21
N LEU A 52 8.33 -14.92 16.27
CA LEU A 52 8.34 -15.80 15.11
C LEU A 52 7.05 -16.63 15.10
N VAL A 53 6.25 -16.48 14.05
CA VAL A 53 5.01 -17.24 13.86
C VAL A 53 5.08 -18.06 12.58
N GLN A 54 4.78 -19.35 12.68
CA GLN A 54 4.54 -20.21 11.52
C GLN A 54 3.03 -20.36 11.31
N ALA A 55 2.51 -19.81 10.22
CA ALA A 55 1.10 -19.90 9.86
C ALA A 55 0.94 -20.54 8.47
N GLY A 56 0.07 -21.55 8.37
CA GLY A 56 -0.28 -22.18 7.09
C GLY A 56 -0.99 -21.22 6.11
N THR A 57 -1.08 -21.60 4.84
CA THR A 57 -1.91 -20.87 3.87
C THR A 57 -3.39 -20.90 4.25
N GLY A 58 -4.13 -19.81 4.00
CA GLY A 58 -5.57 -19.75 4.28
C GLY A 58 -5.93 -19.53 5.76
N THR A 59 -4.95 -19.39 6.66
CA THR A 59 -5.16 -19.17 8.11
C THR A 59 -5.65 -17.76 8.47
N GLY A 60 -5.76 -16.85 7.50
CA GLY A 60 -6.11 -15.45 7.78
C GLY A 60 -4.95 -14.62 8.34
N LYS A 61 -3.69 -15.05 8.09
CA LYS A 61 -2.46 -14.39 8.58
C LYS A 61 -2.42 -12.88 8.35
N SER A 62 -2.93 -12.39 7.21
CA SER A 62 -2.94 -10.95 6.90
C SER A 62 -3.71 -10.17 7.96
N LEU A 63 -4.95 -10.54 8.25
CA LEU A 63 -5.75 -9.88 9.28
C LEU A 63 -5.12 -10.03 10.68
N ALA A 64 -4.53 -11.19 10.96
CA ALA A 64 -3.93 -11.46 12.26
C ALA A 64 -2.75 -10.52 12.59
N TYR A 65 -1.94 -10.09 11.61
CA TYR A 65 -0.94 -9.05 11.86
C TYR A 65 -1.44 -7.64 11.59
N LEU A 66 -2.37 -7.43 10.65
CA LEU A 66 -2.84 -6.08 10.29
C LEU A 66 -3.70 -5.45 11.38
N VAL A 67 -4.61 -6.19 12.00
CA VAL A 67 -5.48 -5.68 13.08
C VAL A 67 -4.65 -5.09 14.23
N PRO A 68 -3.75 -5.84 14.89
CA PRO A 68 -2.93 -5.26 15.95
C PRO A 68 -1.97 -4.17 15.43
N SER A 69 -1.58 -4.18 14.16
CA SER A 69 -0.76 -3.10 13.57
C SER A 69 -1.52 -1.78 13.47
N LEU A 70 -2.80 -1.81 13.10
CA LEU A 70 -3.64 -0.61 13.01
C LEU A 70 -4.03 -0.05 14.39
N LEU A 71 -4.09 -0.91 15.40
CA LEU A 71 -4.37 -0.49 16.78
C LEU A 71 -3.12 0.00 17.54
N HIS A 72 -1.94 -0.20 16.97
CA HIS A 72 -0.70 0.24 17.57
C HIS A 72 -0.53 1.75 17.45
N HIS A 73 0.04 2.38 18.48
CA HIS A 73 0.16 3.84 18.53
C HIS A 73 1.28 4.39 17.62
N ASP A 74 2.30 3.58 17.34
CA ASP A 74 3.39 3.94 16.45
C ASP A 74 3.19 3.42 15.03
N ARG A 75 3.94 4.01 14.09
CA ARG A 75 3.93 3.58 12.69
C ARG A 75 4.47 2.16 12.55
N VAL A 76 3.63 1.25 12.06
CA VAL A 76 4.04 -0.12 11.76
C VAL A 76 4.43 -0.27 10.29
N VAL A 77 5.57 -0.93 10.03
CA VAL A 77 6.02 -1.27 8.68
C VAL A 77 5.79 -2.75 8.42
N VAL A 78 4.96 -3.06 7.42
CA VAL A 78 4.74 -4.43 6.95
C VAL A 78 5.63 -4.70 5.74
N ALA A 79 6.63 -5.57 5.91
CA ALA A 79 7.50 -6.03 4.84
C ALA A 79 7.03 -7.38 4.27
N THR A 80 6.95 -7.48 2.93
CA THR A 80 6.55 -8.71 2.23
C THR A 80 7.62 -9.16 1.24
N ALA A 81 7.64 -10.45 0.90
CA ALA A 81 8.65 -11.01 0.02
C ALA A 81 8.58 -10.51 -1.45
N THR A 82 7.39 -10.14 -1.94
CA THR A 82 7.20 -9.74 -3.34
C THR A 82 6.26 -8.53 -3.47
N LEU A 83 6.38 -7.80 -4.58
CA LEU A 83 5.47 -6.69 -4.92
C LEU A 83 4.03 -7.15 -5.09
N ALA A 84 3.81 -8.37 -5.62
CA ALA A 84 2.47 -8.93 -5.77
C ALA A 84 1.77 -9.13 -4.41
N LEU A 85 2.51 -9.58 -3.39
CA LEU A 85 1.98 -9.69 -2.02
C LEU A 85 1.68 -8.31 -1.43
N GLN A 86 2.57 -7.34 -1.65
CA GLN A 86 2.32 -5.95 -1.21
C GLN A 86 1.07 -5.38 -1.87
N HIS A 87 0.90 -5.58 -3.18
CA HIS A 87 -0.26 -5.13 -3.94
C HIS A 87 -1.57 -5.74 -3.42
N GLN A 88 -1.56 -7.03 -3.07
CA GLN A 88 -2.71 -7.69 -2.44
C GLN A 88 -3.11 -7.02 -1.11
N LEU A 89 -2.13 -6.58 -0.31
CA LEU A 89 -2.42 -5.88 0.94
C LEU A 89 -3.07 -4.53 0.69
N VAL A 90 -2.53 -3.76 -0.25
CA VAL A 90 -2.89 -2.36 -0.46
C VAL A 90 -4.23 -2.20 -1.19
N GLU A 91 -4.52 -3.05 -2.17
CA GLU A 91 -5.75 -2.93 -2.97
C GLU A 91 -6.93 -3.67 -2.36
N ARG A 92 -6.67 -4.58 -1.41
CA ARG A 92 -7.71 -5.50 -0.92
C ARG A 92 -7.70 -5.66 0.57
N ASP A 93 -6.61 -6.17 1.15
CA ASP A 93 -6.68 -6.62 2.55
C ASP A 93 -6.77 -5.42 3.53
N ILE A 94 -6.01 -4.34 3.30
CA ILE A 94 -6.03 -3.11 4.13
C ILE A 94 -7.30 -2.28 3.89
N PRO A 95 -7.68 -1.91 2.65
CA PRO A 95 -8.89 -1.10 2.43
C PRO A 95 -10.14 -1.74 3.02
N ARG A 96 -10.31 -3.06 2.81
CA ARG A 96 -11.47 -3.78 3.35
C ARG A 96 -11.42 -3.90 4.86
N LEU A 97 -10.23 -3.96 5.46
CA LEU A 97 -10.08 -3.94 6.91
C LEU A 97 -10.46 -2.56 7.47
N VAL A 98 -9.96 -1.47 6.87
CA VAL A 98 -10.28 -0.09 7.26
C VAL A 98 -11.79 0.17 7.12
N GLU A 99 -12.40 -0.26 6.02
CA GLU A 99 -13.85 -0.16 5.81
C GLU A 99 -14.63 -0.96 6.87
N ALA A 100 -14.17 -2.16 7.20
CA ALA A 100 -14.83 -3.03 8.17
C ALA A 100 -14.78 -2.50 9.62
N ILE A 101 -13.67 -1.88 10.02
CA ILE A 101 -13.50 -1.31 11.37
C ILE A 101 -14.10 0.09 11.47
N GLY A 102 -14.28 0.80 10.35
CA GLY A 102 -14.86 2.14 10.29
C GLY A 102 -14.13 3.12 11.20
N ASP A 103 -14.88 4.02 11.82
CA ASP A 103 -14.36 5.10 12.69
C ASP A 103 -13.78 4.60 14.03
N GLN A 104 -13.67 3.27 14.24
CA GLN A 104 -13.05 2.71 15.45
C GLN A 104 -11.54 2.97 15.49
N VAL A 105 -10.91 3.20 14.32
CA VAL A 105 -9.47 3.38 14.19
C VAL A 105 -9.18 4.44 13.12
N ASP A 106 -8.40 5.46 13.48
CA ASP A 106 -7.85 6.41 12.51
C ASP A 106 -6.67 5.73 11.77
N ALA A 107 -7.01 5.05 10.68
CA ALA A 107 -6.08 4.22 9.91
C ALA A 107 -5.65 4.94 8.63
N SER A 108 -4.39 5.36 8.59
CA SER A 108 -3.71 5.77 7.36
C SER A 108 -2.70 4.71 6.94
N TYR A 109 -2.56 4.49 5.64
CA TYR A 109 -1.58 3.55 5.09
C TYR A 109 -0.95 4.13 3.82
N ALA A 110 0.27 3.68 3.53
CA ALA A 110 1.01 4.09 2.35
C ALA A 110 1.86 2.93 1.83
N VAL A 111 2.19 2.99 0.54
CA VAL A 111 3.00 1.99 -0.14
C VAL A 111 4.39 2.53 -0.36
N LEU A 112 5.39 1.73 0.00
CA LEU A 112 6.78 2.00 -0.29
C LEU A 112 7.32 0.95 -1.27
N LYS A 113 7.68 1.40 -2.48
CA LYS A 113 8.37 0.60 -3.50
C LYS A 113 9.68 1.29 -3.90
N GLY A 114 10.58 0.55 -4.57
CA GLY A 114 11.79 1.16 -5.14
C GLY A 114 11.44 2.16 -6.25
N ARG A 115 12.26 3.21 -6.43
CA ARG A 115 12.02 4.32 -7.41
C ARG A 115 11.65 3.87 -8.82
N GLY A 116 12.21 2.76 -9.29
CA GLY A 116 11.90 2.18 -10.60
C GLY A 116 10.48 1.64 -10.73
N ASN A 117 9.66 1.65 -9.67
CA ASN A 117 8.24 1.30 -9.71
C ASN A 117 7.34 2.54 -9.80
N TYR A 118 7.91 3.73 -10.00
CA TYR A 118 7.16 4.98 -10.16
C TYR A 118 7.62 5.69 -11.44
N ALA A 119 6.67 6.37 -12.10
CA ALA A 119 6.98 7.30 -13.17
C ALA A 119 7.78 8.49 -12.62
N CYS A 120 8.78 8.95 -13.38
CA CYS A 120 9.63 10.07 -13.00
C CYS A 120 9.26 11.29 -13.83
N LEU A 121 8.49 12.21 -13.23
CA LEU A 121 8.05 13.45 -13.89
C LEU A 121 9.23 14.27 -14.42
N HIS A 122 10.34 14.30 -13.69
CA HIS A 122 11.56 14.97 -14.16
C HIS A 122 12.08 14.36 -15.47
N ARG A 123 12.27 13.04 -15.53
CA ARG A 123 12.68 12.34 -16.76
C ARG A 123 11.69 12.56 -17.91
N ILE A 124 10.39 12.54 -17.60
CA ILE A 124 9.32 12.70 -18.59
C ILE A 124 9.36 14.10 -19.21
N ARG A 125 9.54 15.14 -18.40
CA ARG A 125 9.55 16.55 -18.81
C ARG A 125 10.87 16.98 -19.44
N GLU A 126 12.01 16.47 -18.96
CA GLU A 126 13.33 16.76 -19.55
C GLU A 126 13.60 15.99 -20.84
N GLY A 127 13.01 14.80 -20.99
CA GLY A 127 13.14 13.98 -22.20
C GLY A 127 12.37 14.51 -23.42
N VAL A 128 12.00 15.79 -23.43
CA VAL A 128 11.38 16.50 -24.55
C VAL A 128 12.38 17.55 -25.04
N PRO A 129 13.07 17.33 -26.17
CA PRO A 129 13.42 18.43 -27.04
C PRO A 129 12.12 18.90 -27.69
N ASP A 130 11.51 19.96 -27.16
CA ASP A 130 10.67 20.84 -27.96
C ASP A 130 11.61 21.44 -28.99
N ASP A 131 11.53 21.03 -30.27
CA ASP A 131 11.92 21.82 -31.46
C ASP A 131 12.08 21.05 -32.79
N GLN A 132 11.53 19.83 -32.97
CA GLN A 132 11.40 19.29 -34.33
C GLN A 132 10.01 18.74 -34.59
N GLY A 133 9.19 19.59 -35.21
CA GLY A 133 7.92 19.28 -35.85
C GLY A 133 8.05 18.32 -37.03
N ALA A 134 8.60 17.13 -36.79
CA ALA A 134 8.47 15.99 -37.67
C ALA A 134 7.40 15.06 -37.07
N LEU A 135 6.16 15.25 -37.52
CA LEU A 135 5.13 14.23 -37.47
C LEU A 135 5.59 13.07 -38.37
N VAL A 136 6.55 12.27 -37.89
CA VAL A 136 6.74 10.93 -38.41
C VAL A 136 5.61 10.13 -37.79
N GLU A 137 4.62 9.74 -38.58
CA GLU A 137 3.61 8.76 -38.18
C GLU A 137 4.36 7.52 -37.70
N ALA A 138 4.52 7.40 -36.38
CA ALA A 138 5.17 6.26 -35.81
C ALA A 138 4.31 5.02 -36.15
N PRO A 139 4.90 3.91 -36.63
CA PRO A 139 4.13 2.71 -36.89
C PRO A 139 3.31 2.33 -35.65
N ILE A 140 2.05 1.96 -35.86
CA ILE A 140 1.14 1.53 -34.78
C ILE A 140 1.79 0.40 -34.00
N GLY A 141 1.88 0.55 -32.68
CA GLY A 141 2.56 -0.40 -31.77
C GLY A 141 4.07 -0.18 -31.65
N SER A 142 4.59 0.95 -32.12
CA SER A 142 6.00 1.29 -31.92
C SER A 142 6.29 1.64 -30.45
N MET A 143 7.55 1.45 -30.06
CA MET A 143 8.06 1.86 -28.75
C MET A 143 7.82 3.35 -28.49
N ALA A 144 7.94 4.19 -29.51
CA ALA A 144 7.78 5.64 -29.38
C ALA A 144 6.34 6.01 -29.02
N GLU A 145 5.36 5.44 -29.72
CA GLU A 145 3.94 5.61 -29.40
C GLU A 145 3.66 5.19 -27.95
N LYS A 146 4.20 4.05 -27.53
CA LYS A 146 3.96 3.55 -26.18
C LYS A 146 4.58 4.42 -25.09
N VAL A 147 5.76 4.98 -25.35
CA VAL A 147 6.41 5.93 -24.43
C VAL A 147 5.61 7.22 -24.33
N LEU A 148 5.06 7.74 -25.44
CA LEU A 148 4.19 8.92 -25.41
C LEU A 148 2.91 8.66 -24.60
N GLU A 149 2.28 7.49 -24.76
CA GLU A 149 1.12 7.09 -23.95
C GLU A 149 1.47 7.07 -22.44
N LEU A 150 2.59 6.46 -22.06
CA LEU A 150 3.04 6.41 -20.67
C LEU A 150 3.35 7.79 -20.09
N ARG A 151 3.94 8.70 -20.90
CA ARG A 151 4.20 10.08 -20.49
C ARG A 151 2.90 10.84 -20.23
N ALA A 152 1.95 10.76 -21.18
CA ALA A 152 0.64 11.40 -21.05
C ALA A 152 -0.14 10.87 -19.82
N TRP A 153 -0.08 9.55 -19.58
CA TRP A 153 -0.67 8.94 -18.38
C TRP A 153 -0.03 9.49 -17.10
N ALA A 154 1.30 9.58 -17.02
CA ALA A 154 1.99 10.04 -15.82
C ALA A 154 1.71 11.53 -15.49
N GLU A 155 1.61 12.39 -16.52
CA GLU A 155 1.19 13.79 -16.33
C GLU A 155 -0.23 13.86 -15.77
N LYS A 156 -1.16 13.08 -16.35
CA LYS A 156 -2.54 12.99 -15.85
C LYS A 156 -2.61 12.48 -14.41
N GLU A 157 -1.81 11.49 -14.05
CA GLU A 157 -1.71 11.02 -12.66
C GLU A 157 -1.24 12.15 -11.74
N SER A 158 -0.20 12.90 -12.13
CA SER A 158 0.30 14.04 -11.35
C SER A 158 -0.75 15.12 -11.13
N GLU A 159 -1.55 15.44 -12.15
CA GLU A 159 -2.61 16.44 -12.07
C GLU A 159 -3.75 16.01 -11.13
N ASN A 160 -4.06 14.71 -11.11
CA ASN A 160 -5.14 14.14 -10.30
C ASN A 160 -4.70 13.71 -8.90
N GLY A 161 -3.43 13.92 -8.53
CA GLY A 161 -2.87 13.43 -7.26
C GLY A 161 -2.76 11.91 -7.18
N GLY A 162 -2.68 11.23 -8.32
CA GLY A 162 -2.44 9.79 -8.42
C GLY A 162 -1.03 9.38 -8.00
N SER A 163 -0.82 8.09 -7.77
CA SER A 163 0.44 7.59 -7.22
C SER A 163 1.57 7.51 -8.24
N GLY A 164 1.25 7.50 -9.55
CA GLY A 164 2.24 7.29 -10.62
C GLY A 164 2.91 5.90 -10.56
N GLU A 165 2.29 4.94 -9.87
CA GLU A 165 2.80 3.59 -9.73
C GLU A 165 2.75 2.81 -11.05
N ARG A 166 3.81 2.05 -11.28
CA ARG A 166 3.97 1.18 -12.46
C ARG A 166 2.78 0.24 -12.67
N ASP A 167 2.22 -0.29 -11.60
CA ASP A 167 1.12 -1.26 -11.67
C ASP A 167 -0.19 -0.64 -12.17
N ASN A 168 -0.34 0.69 -12.02
CA ASN A 168 -1.50 1.47 -12.49
C ASN A 168 -1.31 2.02 -13.91
N ALA A 169 -0.12 1.85 -14.48
CA ALA A 169 0.20 2.35 -15.81
C ALA A 169 -0.44 1.50 -16.92
N PRO A 170 -0.69 2.07 -18.11
CA PRO A 170 -1.05 1.31 -19.29
C PRO A 170 -0.08 0.15 -19.55
N ARG A 171 -0.59 -0.99 -20.04
CA ARG A 171 0.20 -2.21 -20.26
C ARG A 171 1.48 -1.94 -21.02
N HIS A 172 2.64 -2.28 -20.48
CA HIS A 172 3.93 -1.94 -21.06
C HIS A 172 4.96 -3.04 -20.82
N THR A 173 6.06 -3.00 -21.56
CA THR A 173 7.26 -3.81 -21.33
C THR A 173 8.23 -3.11 -20.37
N ASP A 174 9.16 -3.86 -19.77
CA ASP A 174 10.24 -3.27 -18.96
C ASP A 174 11.06 -2.23 -19.73
N ARG A 175 11.24 -2.44 -21.04
CA ARG A 175 12.03 -1.54 -21.88
C ARG A 175 11.34 -0.20 -22.09
N GLU A 176 10.02 -0.21 -22.29
CA GLU A 176 9.19 1.00 -22.39
C GLU A 176 9.16 1.74 -21.04
N TRP A 177 8.97 1.02 -19.94
CA TRP A 177 8.91 1.63 -18.60
C TRP A 177 10.19 2.36 -18.20
N ARG A 178 11.36 1.83 -18.58
CA ARG A 178 12.66 2.49 -18.35
C ARG A 178 12.80 3.83 -19.06
N GLN A 179 11.97 4.13 -20.07
CA GLN A 179 11.98 5.44 -20.74
C GLN A 179 11.28 6.53 -19.90
N VAL A 180 10.43 6.13 -18.95
CA VAL A 180 9.62 7.05 -18.14
C VAL A 180 9.89 6.95 -16.64
N SER A 181 10.79 6.07 -16.21
CA SER A 181 11.16 5.86 -14.79
C SER A 181 12.66 5.94 -14.57
N VAL A 182 13.10 6.13 -13.33
CA VAL A 182 14.51 6.15 -12.93
C VAL A 182 14.79 5.10 -11.87
N ASN A 183 16.01 4.58 -11.83
CA ASN A 183 16.47 3.78 -10.70
C ASN A 183 17.09 4.67 -9.59
N HIS A 184 17.49 4.05 -8.47
CA HIS A 184 18.03 4.79 -7.32
C HIS A 184 19.31 5.58 -7.61
N ARG A 185 20.11 5.17 -8.61
CA ARG A 185 21.38 5.83 -8.99
C ARG A 185 21.19 6.98 -9.98
N GLU A 186 20.05 6.99 -10.66
CA GLU A 186 19.72 7.98 -11.70
C GLU A 186 18.82 9.10 -11.16
N CYS A 187 18.34 8.96 -9.91
CA CYS A 187 17.44 9.94 -9.31
C CYS A 187 18.22 11.16 -8.84
N LEU A 188 17.62 12.35 -9.01
CA LEU A 188 18.16 13.59 -8.46
C LEU A 188 18.45 13.45 -6.95
N GLY A 189 19.66 13.84 -6.55
CA GLY A 189 20.12 13.78 -5.16
C GLY A 189 20.57 12.40 -4.67
N ALA A 190 20.78 11.44 -5.57
CA ALA A 190 21.40 10.14 -5.28
C ALA A 190 22.93 10.23 -5.12
#